data_AF-R9LPW8-F1
#
_entry.id   AF-R9LPW8-F1
#
_cell.length_a   1.000
_cell.length_b   1.000
_cell.length_c   1.000
_cell.angle_alpha   90.00
_cell.angle_beta   90.00
_cell.angle_gamma   90.00
#
_symmetry.space_group_name_H-M   'P 1'
#
loop_
_entity.id
_entity.type
_entity.pdbx_description
1 polymer ?
#
loop_
_entity_poly.entity_id
_entity_poly.type
_entity_poly.pdbx_seq_one_letter_code
_entity_poly.pdbx_strand_id
1 'polypeptide(L)' 'MLDDKEIQEIIEPIIEVLKSLEKELGSTHLMEVPSIHFVRNEQTADFLLGTHQLDEESIQQIEEYLQQEIESMYHPTILH' A
#
# COMPACT_ATOMS: atom_id res chain seq x y z
N MET A 1 -16.53 3.50 -4.91
CA MET A 1 -16.19 2.10 -4.57
C MET A 1 -15.61 1.45 -5.80
N LEU A 2 -14.30 1.28 -5.78
CA LEU A 2 -13.57 0.50 -6.77
C LEU A 2 -13.90 -0.99 -6.62
N ASP A 3 -13.86 -1.72 -7.73
CA ASP A 3 -13.91 -3.18 -7.67
C ASP A 3 -12.60 -3.75 -7.09
N ASP A 4 -12.64 -4.91 -6.43
CA ASP A 4 -11.45 -5.59 -5.88
C ASP A 4 -10.31 -5.74 -6.91
N LYS A 5 -10.70 -5.93 -8.18
CA LYS A 5 -9.75 -6.03 -9.28
C LYS A 5 -9.05 -4.71 -9.57
N GLU A 6 -9.77 -3.58 -9.55
CA GLU A 6 -9.18 -2.26 -9.75
C GLU A 6 -8.24 -1.91 -8.57
N ILE A 7 -8.65 -2.24 -7.35
CA ILE A 7 -7.83 -2.09 -6.15
C ILE A 7 -6.52 -2.87 -6.31
N GLN A 8 -6.60 -4.15 -6.73
CA GLN A 8 -5.43 -4.97 -6.96
C GLN A 8 -4.51 -4.39 -8.05
N GLU A 9 -5.06 -3.93 -9.18
CA GLU A 9 -4.28 -3.32 -10.26
C GLU A 9 -3.53 -2.04 -9.81
N ILE A 10 -4.12 -1.27 -8.88
CA ILE A 10 -3.48 -0.08 -8.30
C ILE A 10 -2.39 -0.46 -7.29
N ILE A 11 -2.64 -1.49 -6.48
CA ILE A 11 -1.79 -1.88 -5.35
C ILE A 11 -0.57 -2.69 -5.78
N GLU A 12 -0.73 -3.59 -6.75
CA GLU A 12 0.32 -4.50 -7.22
C GLU A 12 1.66 -3.78 -7.54
N PRO A 13 1.69 -2.68 -8.31
CA PRO A 13 2.95 -1.95 -8.56
C PRO A 13 3.54 -1.33 -7.29
N ILE A 14 2.70 -0.90 -6.33
CA ILE A 14 3.16 -0.33 -5.05
C ILE A 14 3.84 -1.41 -4.22
N ILE A 15 3.23 -2.61 -4.14
CA ILE A 15 3.79 -3.77 -3.45
C ILE A 15 5.13 -4.19 -4.07
N GLU A 16 5.25 -4.18 -5.40
CA GLU A 16 6.50 -4.52 -6.07
C GLU A 16 7.63 -3.53 -5.69
N VAL A 17 7.33 -2.24 -5.65
CA VAL A 17 8.26 -1.21 -5.18
C VAL A 17 8.64 -1.44 -3.73
N LEU A 18 7.66 -1.72 -2.84
CA LEU A 18 7.91 -2.01 -1.42
C LEU A 18 8.85 -3.23 -1.24
N LYS A 19 8.60 -4.32 -1.98
CA LYS A 19 9.47 -5.50 -1.98
C LYS A 19 10.87 -5.21 -2.50
N SER A 20 10.99 -4.31 -3.48
CA SER A 20 12.29 -3.88 -3.99
C SER A 20 13.05 -3.03 -2.97
N LEU A 21 12.35 -2.12 -2.29
CA LEU A 21 12.91 -1.30 -1.21
C LEU A 21 13.40 -2.18 -0.06
N GLU A 22 12.63 -3.19 0.35
CA GLU A 22 13.05 -4.15 1.37
C GLU A 22 14.34 -4.90 1.00
N LYS A 23 14.46 -5.32 -0.26
CA LYS A 23 15.69 -5.96 -0.75
C LYS A 23 16.87 -5.00 -0.76
N GLU A 24 16.66 -3.73 -1.11
CA GLU A 24 17.70 -2.70 -1.14
C GLU A 24 18.12 -2.25 0.26
N LEU A 25 17.17 -2.15 1.20
CA LEU A 25 17.40 -1.84 2.62
C LEU A 25 18.14 -2.96 3.37
N GLY A 26 18.23 -4.14 2.76
CA GLY A 26 19.23 -5.19 2.98
C GLY A 26 19.85 -5.24 4.39
N SER A 27 19.37 -6.15 5.23
CA SER A 27 19.85 -6.39 6.62
C SER A 27 19.61 -5.26 7.62
N THR A 28 19.13 -4.09 7.20
CA THR A 28 18.46 -3.16 8.11
C THR A 28 17.06 -3.74 8.33
N HIS A 29 16.96 -4.74 9.19
CA HIS A 29 15.67 -5.20 9.66
C HIS A 29 15.02 -3.97 10.30
N LEU A 30 14.02 -3.39 9.65
CA LEU A 30 13.22 -2.37 10.28
C LEU A 30 12.75 -3.01 11.60
N MET A 31 13.10 -2.38 12.72
CA MET A 31 12.77 -2.92 14.04
C MET A 31 11.25 -2.99 14.25
N GLU A 32 10.50 -2.28 13.40
CA GLU A 32 9.06 -2.13 13.43
C GLU A 32 8.51 -2.28 12.00
N VAL A 33 7.29 -2.81 11.90
CA VAL A 33 6.57 -2.88 10.63
C VAL A 33 6.30 -1.45 10.14
N PRO A 34 6.66 -1.10 8.90
CA PRO A 34 6.36 0.22 8.38
C PRO A 34 4.85 0.43 8.26
N SER A 35 4.42 1.66 8.50
CA SER A 35 3.04 2.09 8.27
C SER A 35 2.95 2.92 7.00
N ILE A 36 1.93 2.68 6.19
CA ILE A 36 1.66 3.47 4.99
C ILE A 36 0.46 4.39 5.22
N HIS A 37 0.55 5.63 4.75
CA HIS A 37 -0.56 6.58 4.75
C HIS A 37 -0.49 7.48 3.52
N PHE A 38 -1.58 7.53 2.76
CA PHE A 38 -1.77 8.43 1.63
C PHE A 38 -2.20 9.79 2.12
N VAL A 39 -1.32 10.77 1.97
CA VAL A 39 -1.63 12.16 2.25
C VAL A 39 -2.10 12.83 0.97
N ARG A 40 -3.30 13.41 1.01
CA ARG A 40 -3.82 14.23 -0.07
C ARG A 40 -3.02 15.53 -0.19
N ASN A 41 -2.59 15.88 -1.39
CA ASN A 41 -2.03 17.20 -1.64
C ASN A 41 -3.17 18.24 -1.64
N GLU A 42 -3.08 19.24 -0.77
CA GLU A 42 -4.10 20.30 -0.61
C GLU A 42 -4.32 21.12 -1.89
N GLN A 43 -3.36 21.12 -2.81
CA GLN A 43 -3.46 21.81 -4.09
C GLN A 43 -4.23 21.03 -5.16
N THR A 44 -4.54 19.76 -4.90
CA THR A 44 -5.32 18.91 -5.79
C THR A 44 -6.72 18.67 -5.22
N ALA A 45 -7.74 19.06 -6.00
CA ALA A 45 -9.15 18.90 -5.65
C ALA A 45 -9.59 17.42 -5.62
N ASP A 46 -8.84 16.54 -6.27
CA ASP A 46 -9.18 15.12 -6.44
C ASP A 46 -7.95 14.25 -6.17
N PHE A 47 -8.16 13.10 -5.53
CA PHE A 47 -7.13 12.09 -5.37
C PHE A 47 -7.09 11.25 -6.65
N LEU A 48 -6.04 11.42 -7.45
CA LEU A 48 -5.91 10.77 -8.76
C LEU A 48 -4.79 9.74 -8.70
N LEU A 49 -5.12 8.47 -8.93
CA LEU A 49 -4.17 7.39 -9.13
C LEU A 49 -4.29 6.89 -10.58
N GLY A 50 -3.35 7.32 -11.42
CA GLY A 50 -3.41 7.06 -12.87
C GLY A 50 -4.65 7.70 -13.51
N THR A 51 -5.54 6.87 -14.03
CA THR A 51 -6.83 7.29 -14.62
C THR A 51 -8.00 7.19 -13.64
N HIS A 52 -7.78 6.71 -12.41
CA HIS A 52 -8.83 6.52 -11.42
C HIS A 52 -8.91 7.73 -10.50
N GLN A 53 -10.13 8.26 -10.36
CA GLN A 53 -10.47 9.23 -9.32
C GLN A 53 -10.91 8.46 -8.09
N LEU A 54 -10.17 8.65 -7.00
CA LEU A 54 -10.42 7.94 -5.75
C LEU A 54 -11.16 8.84 -4.78
N ASP A 55 -12.25 8.30 -4.25
CA ASP A 55 -12.92 8.84 -3.07
C ASP A 55 -12.15 8.43 -1.79
N GLU A 56 -12.42 9.13 -0.68
CA GLU A 56 -11.74 8.89 0.61
C GLU A 56 -11.90 7.43 1.10
N GLU A 57 -13.04 6.81 0.82
CA GLU A 57 -13.30 5.42 1.21
C GLU A 57 -12.41 4.45 0.42
N SER A 58 -12.29 4.66 -0.89
CA SER A 58 -11.44 3.85 -1.76
C SER A 58 -9.96 4.00 -1.38
N ILE A 59 -9.53 5.20 -0.98
CA ILE A 59 -8.17 5.41 -0.46
C ILE A 59 -7.97 4.59 0.82
N GLN A 60 -8.89 4.67 1.77
CA GLN A 60 -8.80 3.93 3.03
C GLN A 60 -8.72 2.41 2.77
N GLN A 61 -9.53 1.87 1.86
CA GLN A 61 -9.47 0.46 1.49
C GLN A 61 -8.10 0.06 0.92
N ILE A 62 -7.50 0.92 0.08
CA ILE A 62 -6.16 0.70 -0.48
C ILE A 62 -5.10 0.74 0.62
N GLU A 63 -5.19 1.67 1.58
CA GLU A 63 -4.30 1.73 2.74
C GLU A 63 -4.36 0.47 3.59
N GLU A 64 -5.57 0.04 3.95
CA GLU A 64 -5.78 -1.14 4.79
C GLU A 64 -5.20 -2.38 4.11
N TYR A 65 -5.45 -2.56 2.81
CA TYR A 65 -4.91 -3.69 2.06
C TYR A 65 -3.38 -3.65 1.96
N LEU A 66 -2.79 -2.49 1.65
CA LEU A 66 -1.33 -2.34 1.61
C LEU A 66 -0.69 -2.59 2.97
N GLN A 67 -1.32 -2.12 4.05
CA GLN A 67 -0.85 -2.36 5.40
C GLN A 67 -0.85 -3.85 5.74
N GLN A 68 -1.90 -4.59 5.39
CA GLN A 68 -1.96 -6.05 5.58
C GLN A 68 -0.87 -6.80 4.81
N GLU A 69 -0.60 -6.39 3.57
CA GLU A 69 0.46 -6.98 2.75
C GLU A 69 1.85 -6.69 3.33
N ILE A 70 2.08 -5.47 3.79
CA ILE A 70 3.30 -5.09 4.52
C ILE A 70 3.42 -5.95 5.78
N GLU A 71 2.41 -5.98 6.65
CA GLU A 71 2.41 -6.80 7.87
C GLU A 71 2.74 -8.27 7.57
N SER A 72 2.17 -8.84 6.50
CA SER A 72 2.43 -10.21 6.06
C SER A 72 3.88 -10.44 5.61
N MET A 73 4.55 -9.41 5.08
CA MET A 73 5.97 -9.47 4.70
C MET A 73 6.91 -9.43 5.92
N TYR A 74 6.60 -8.64 6.96
CA TYR A 74 7.46 -8.49 8.16
C TYR A 74 7.14 -9.50 9.27
N HIS A 75 5.87 -9.85 9.44
CA HIS A 75 5.42 -10.95 10.27
C HIS A 75 4.84 -12.01 9.35
N PRO A 76 5.69 -12.88 8.75
CA PRO A 76 5.18 -14.09 8.14
C PRO A 76 4.52 -14.87 9.26
N THR A 77 3.21 -14.74 9.39
CA THR A 77 2.44 -15.53 10.32
C THR A 77 2.70 -16.97 9.89
N ILE A 78 3.46 -17.70 10.72
CA ILE A 78 3.46 -19.15 10.69
C ILE A 78 2.04 -19.51 11.12
N LEU A 79 1.12 -19.56 10.17
CA LEU A 79 -0.13 -20.29 10.32
C LEU A 79 0.26 -21.77 10.40
N HIS A 80 0.39 -22.26 11.64
CA HIS A 80 0.46 -23.69 11.95
C HIS A 80 -0.92 -24.33 11.78
#